data_AF-A0A935U2E3-F1
#
_entry.id   AF-A0A935U2E3-F1
#
_cell.length_a   1.000
_cell.length_b   1.000
_cell.length_c   1.000
_cell.angle_alpha   90.00
_cell.angle_beta   90.00
_cell.angle_gamma   90.00
#
_symmetry.space_group_name_H-M   'P 1'
#
loop_
_entity.id
_entity.type
_entity.pdbx_description
1 polymer ?
#
loop_
_entity_poly.entity_id
_entity_poly.type
_entity_poly.pdbx_seq_one_letter_code
_entity_poly.pdbx_strand_id
1 'polypeptide(L)'
;MKTDLRYSASECFETFPFPPEAQLASLEPLGQQLYDARAAYLLATDSGLTTTYNQLKDPHLHDLPPEHLAALLHLRHLHEQLDRAVLAAYGWSDLTAPPFCPATPADRAALALFEDLVIDRLFALNATRAAAEARTLGLPAPRTPAAPSAASAGPRKPRAPKPRSRNQTSLLDED
;
A
#
# COMPACT_ATOMS: atom_id res chain seq x y z
N MET A 1 5.03 -13.36 12.65
CA MET A 1 3.64 -12.87 12.81
C MET A 1 3.03 -12.80 11.41
N LYS A 2 1.71 -12.86 11.27
CA LYS A 2 1.07 -12.45 10.02
C LYS A 2 0.93 -10.93 10.03
N THR A 3 1.27 -10.28 8.92
CA THR A 3 1.26 -8.82 8.77
C THR A 3 0.08 -8.39 7.90
N ASP A 4 -1.06 -9.03 8.10
CA ASP A 4 -2.27 -8.82 7.29
C ASP A 4 -2.84 -7.43 7.59
N LEU A 5 -3.05 -6.63 6.54
CA LEU A 5 -3.64 -5.29 6.64
C LEU A 5 -5.06 -5.39 7.21
N ARG A 6 -5.31 -4.69 8.33
CA ARG A 6 -6.64 -4.54 8.92
C ARG A 6 -7.18 -3.16 8.55
N TYR A 7 -8.33 -3.14 7.88
CA TYR A 7 -9.04 -1.92 7.53
C TYR A 7 -10.28 -1.77 8.42
N SER A 8 -10.51 -0.56 8.94
CA SER A 8 -11.74 -0.18 9.65
C SER A 8 -12.18 1.18 9.13
N ALA A 9 -13.46 1.35 8.78
CA ALA A 9 -13.94 2.61 8.19
C ALA A 9 -13.71 3.81 9.14
N SER A 10 -13.93 3.62 10.44
CA SER A 10 -13.74 4.67 11.45
C SER A 10 -12.27 4.98 11.80
N GLU A 11 -11.34 4.06 11.54
CA GLU A 11 -9.91 4.28 11.80
C GLU A 11 -9.16 4.73 10.53
N CYS A 12 -9.66 4.38 9.34
CA CYS A 12 -8.94 4.54 8.07
C CYS A 12 -9.62 5.47 7.04
N PHE A 13 -10.93 5.73 7.14
CA PHE A 13 -11.69 6.51 6.14
C PHE A 13 -12.31 7.77 6.74
N GLU A 14 -13.05 7.65 7.84
CA GLU A 14 -13.73 8.79 8.49
C GLU A 14 -12.74 9.87 8.98
N THR A 15 -11.54 9.44 9.36
CA THR A 15 -10.41 10.28 9.80
C THR A 15 -9.44 10.64 8.68
N PHE A 16 -9.66 10.19 7.44
CA PHE A 16 -8.70 10.38 6.37
C PHE A 16 -8.68 11.84 5.89
N PRO A 17 -7.50 12.49 5.78
CA PRO A 17 -7.41 13.90 5.44
C PRO A 17 -7.53 14.13 3.92
N PHE A 18 -8.66 13.75 3.31
CA PHE A 18 -8.95 13.96 1.88
C PHE A 18 -8.61 15.39 1.36
N PRO A 19 -8.24 15.56 0.08
CA PRO A 19 -8.17 16.89 -0.50
C PRO A 19 -9.59 17.49 -0.63
N PRO A 20 -9.74 18.80 -0.89
CA PRO A 20 -11.07 19.41 -1.01
C PRO A 20 -11.82 18.88 -2.24
N GLU A 21 -13.15 18.84 -2.14
CA GLU A 21 -14.04 18.19 -3.12
C GLU A 21 -13.91 18.76 -4.54
N ALA A 22 -13.63 20.06 -4.67
CA ALA A 22 -13.41 20.72 -5.96
C ALA A 22 -12.20 20.17 -6.73
N GLN A 23 -11.17 19.67 -6.04
CA GLN A 23 -10.05 18.98 -6.66
C GLN A 23 -10.39 17.51 -7.00
N LEU A 24 -11.17 16.83 -6.17
CA LEU A 24 -11.55 15.42 -6.38
C LEU A 24 -12.32 15.20 -7.69
N ALA A 25 -13.14 16.15 -8.13
CA ALA A 25 -13.85 16.09 -9.41
C ALA A 25 -12.91 15.89 -10.63
N SER A 26 -11.63 16.31 -10.54
CA SER A 26 -10.65 16.10 -11.62
C SER A 26 -10.13 14.66 -11.74
N LEU A 27 -10.35 13.81 -10.71
CA LEU A 27 -9.92 12.41 -10.69
C LEU A 27 -10.97 11.46 -11.28
N GLU A 28 -12.24 11.85 -11.32
CA GLU A 28 -13.35 10.98 -11.76
C GLU A 28 -13.11 10.37 -13.16
N PRO A 29 -12.66 11.11 -14.20
CA PRO A 29 -12.40 10.51 -15.52
C PRO A 29 -11.24 9.50 -15.53
N LEU A 30 -10.25 9.66 -14.65
CA LEU A 30 -9.12 8.71 -14.51
C LEU A 30 -9.53 7.48 -13.71
N GLY A 31 -10.34 7.67 -12.65
CA GLY A 31 -10.93 6.58 -11.88
C GLY A 31 -11.83 5.69 -12.74
N GLN A 32 -12.63 6.30 -13.62
CA GLN A 32 -13.48 5.57 -14.58
C GLN A 32 -12.64 4.81 -15.61
N GLN A 33 -11.63 5.44 -16.23
CA GLN A 33 -10.71 4.76 -17.16
C GLN A 33 -9.99 3.56 -16.51
N LEU A 34 -9.52 3.71 -15.26
CA LEU A 34 -8.90 2.63 -14.52
C LEU A 34 -9.89 1.52 -14.15
N TYR A 35 -11.14 1.87 -13.84
CA TYR A 35 -12.20 0.90 -13.60
C TYR A 35 -12.50 0.08 -14.87
N ASP A 36 -12.75 0.75 -15.99
CA ASP A 36 -13.14 0.12 -17.26
C ASP A 36 -12.02 -0.74 -17.85
N ALA A 37 -10.78 -0.24 -17.88
CA ALA A 37 -9.63 -1.02 -18.33
C ALA A 37 -9.41 -2.28 -17.47
N ARG A 38 -9.65 -2.17 -16.16
CA ARG A 38 -9.53 -3.32 -15.23
C ARG A 38 -10.68 -4.30 -15.42
N ALA A 39 -11.91 -3.82 -15.57
CA ALA A 39 -13.08 -4.66 -15.84
C ALA A 39 -12.91 -5.44 -17.15
N ALA A 40 -12.46 -4.77 -18.22
CA ALA A 40 -12.15 -5.40 -19.50
C ALA A 40 -11.05 -6.46 -19.38
N TYR A 41 -9.96 -6.19 -18.65
CA TYR A 41 -8.90 -7.17 -18.42
C TYR A 41 -9.39 -8.41 -17.65
N LEU A 42 -10.13 -8.22 -16.55
CA LEU A 42 -10.68 -9.33 -15.75
C LEU A 42 -11.58 -10.24 -16.58
N LEU A 43 -12.47 -9.65 -17.41
CA LEU A 43 -13.36 -10.38 -18.31
C LEU A 43 -12.62 -11.08 -19.46
N ALA A 44 -11.60 -10.45 -20.04
CA ALA A 44 -10.83 -11.03 -21.15
C ALA A 44 -9.91 -12.19 -20.71
N THR A 45 -9.54 -12.25 -19.43
CA THR A 45 -8.55 -13.21 -18.89
C THR A 45 -9.13 -14.25 -17.94
N ASP A 46 -10.45 -14.21 -17.67
CA ASP A 46 -11.13 -14.99 -16.60
C ASP A 46 -10.41 -14.90 -15.25
N SER A 47 -9.83 -13.73 -14.97
CA SER A 47 -8.91 -13.52 -13.85
C SER A 47 -9.61 -12.85 -12.66
N GLY A 48 -9.25 -13.28 -11.46
CA GLY A 48 -9.65 -12.59 -10.22
C GLY A 48 -8.83 -11.33 -9.95
N LEU A 49 -9.38 -10.43 -9.12
CA LEU A 49 -8.68 -9.23 -8.64
C LEU A 49 -7.33 -9.58 -7.98
N THR A 50 -7.27 -10.62 -7.15
CA THR A 50 -6.03 -11.05 -6.47
C THR A 50 -4.95 -11.47 -7.46
N THR A 51 -5.31 -12.29 -8.46
CA THR A 51 -4.38 -12.72 -9.53
C THR A 51 -3.88 -11.52 -10.34
N THR A 52 -4.80 -10.63 -10.73
CA THR A 52 -4.49 -9.41 -11.48
C THR A 52 -3.57 -8.47 -10.70
N TYR A 53 -3.83 -8.22 -9.40
CA TYR A 53 -2.96 -7.37 -8.59
C TYR A 53 -1.62 -8.01 -8.22
N ASN A 54 -1.51 -9.35 -8.22
CA ASN A 54 -0.21 -10.02 -8.15
C ASN A 54 0.59 -9.80 -9.44
N GLN A 55 -0.02 -9.99 -10.62
CA GLN A 55 0.60 -9.69 -11.92
C GLN A 55 1.00 -8.20 -12.02
N LEU A 56 0.14 -7.26 -11.63
CA LEU A 56 0.46 -5.83 -11.64
C LEU A 56 1.66 -5.49 -10.75
N LYS A 57 1.95 -6.27 -9.70
CA LYS A 57 3.11 -6.09 -8.80
C LYS A 57 4.38 -6.84 -9.24
N ASP A 58 4.31 -7.71 -10.24
CA ASP A 58 5.45 -8.52 -10.69
C ASP A 58 6.35 -7.76 -11.69
N PRO A 59 7.61 -7.40 -11.36
CA PRO A 59 8.51 -6.72 -12.30
C PRO A 59 8.90 -7.60 -13.49
N HIS A 60 8.63 -8.90 -13.43
CA HIS A 60 9.07 -9.92 -14.38
C HIS A 60 7.86 -10.61 -15.04
N LEU A 61 7.04 -9.80 -15.72
CA LEU A 61 5.94 -10.28 -16.58
C LEU A 61 6.49 -11.14 -17.73
N HIS A 62 6.54 -12.45 -17.51
CA HIS A 62 7.00 -13.46 -18.44
C HIS A 62 5.85 -14.35 -18.93
N ASP A 63 6.02 -14.96 -20.10
CA ASP A 63 5.15 -15.99 -20.69
C ASP A 63 3.66 -15.58 -20.86
N LEU A 64 3.37 -14.27 -20.85
CA LEU A 64 2.04 -13.72 -21.14
C LEU A 64 1.85 -13.44 -22.63
N PRO A 65 0.63 -13.63 -23.16
CA PRO A 65 0.24 -13.11 -24.48
C PRO A 65 0.50 -11.60 -24.60
N PRO A 66 0.94 -11.08 -25.77
CA PRO A 66 1.26 -9.67 -25.96
C PRO A 66 0.12 -8.70 -25.56
N GLU A 67 -1.12 -9.10 -25.81
CA GLU A 67 -2.33 -8.37 -25.45
C GLU A 67 -2.55 -8.29 -23.92
N HIS A 68 -2.25 -9.36 -23.18
CA HIS A 68 -2.33 -9.35 -21.71
C HIS A 68 -1.18 -8.52 -21.10
N LEU A 69 0.03 -8.62 -21.66
CA LEU A 69 1.16 -7.78 -21.28
C LEU A 69 0.86 -6.30 -21.51
N ALA A 70 0.34 -5.94 -22.69
CA ALA A 70 -0.06 -4.56 -23.01
C ALA A 70 -1.14 -4.03 -22.06
N ALA A 71 -2.16 -4.83 -21.75
CA ALA A 71 -3.21 -4.46 -20.81
C ALA A 71 -2.69 -4.25 -19.37
N LEU A 72 -1.82 -5.12 -18.87
CA LEU A 72 -1.18 -4.95 -17.55
C LEU A 72 -0.29 -3.70 -17.49
N LEU A 73 0.48 -3.41 -18.54
CA LEU A 73 1.30 -2.20 -18.62
C LEU A 73 0.43 -0.93 -18.69
N HIS A 74 -0.67 -0.96 -19.43
CA HIS A 74 -1.65 0.13 -19.47
C HIS A 74 -2.31 0.34 -18.09
N LEU A 75 -2.66 -0.73 -17.38
CA LEU A 75 -3.18 -0.66 -16.02
C LEU A 75 -2.18 -0.07 -15.03
N ARG A 76 -0.88 -0.40 -15.11
CA ARG A 76 0.17 0.26 -14.31
C ARG A 76 0.20 1.76 -14.60
N HIS A 77 0.22 2.14 -15.88
CA HIS A 77 0.24 3.54 -16.30
C HIS A 77 -1.00 4.34 -15.86
N LEU A 78 -2.18 3.71 -15.82
CA LEU A 78 -3.40 4.33 -15.29
C LEU A 78 -3.35 4.56 -13.77
N HIS A 79 -2.80 3.62 -12.99
CA HIS A 79 -2.56 3.86 -11.55
C HIS A 79 -1.58 5.03 -11.35
N GLU A 80 -0.44 5.04 -12.05
CA GLU A 80 0.53 6.14 -11.92
C GLU A 80 -0.03 7.51 -12.34
N GLN A 81 -0.93 7.56 -13.33
CA GLN A 81 -1.64 8.79 -13.69
C GLN A 81 -2.61 9.22 -12.59
N LEU A 82 -3.34 8.28 -11.98
CA LEU A 82 -4.21 8.56 -10.85
C LEU A 82 -3.42 9.03 -9.63
N ASP A 83 -2.28 8.42 -9.31
CA ASP A 83 -1.41 8.83 -8.20
C ASP A 83 -0.87 10.25 -8.42
N ARG A 84 -0.43 10.59 -9.65
CA ARG A 84 -0.05 11.97 -10.02
C ARG A 84 -1.22 12.95 -9.89
N ALA A 85 -2.45 12.55 -10.23
CA ALA A 85 -3.65 13.38 -10.06
C ALA A 85 -4.04 13.56 -8.57
N VAL A 86 -3.88 12.52 -7.74
CA VAL A 86 -4.07 12.59 -6.28
C VAL A 86 -3.07 13.59 -5.68
N LEU A 87 -1.77 13.49 -6.02
CA LEU A 87 -0.75 14.45 -5.58
C LEU A 87 -1.10 15.88 -5.99
N ALA A 88 -1.55 16.09 -7.23
CA ALA A 88 -2.00 17.40 -7.71
C ALA A 88 -3.23 17.92 -6.95
N ALA A 89 -4.20 17.06 -6.62
CA ALA A 89 -5.38 17.41 -5.81
C ALA A 89 -5.02 17.83 -4.37
N TYR A 90 -3.96 17.23 -3.81
CA TYR A 90 -3.36 17.65 -2.54
C TYR A 90 -2.48 18.91 -2.63
N GLY A 91 -2.17 19.39 -3.84
CA GLY A 91 -1.22 20.48 -4.07
C GLY A 91 0.25 20.07 -3.93
N TRP A 92 0.56 18.77 -3.91
CA TRP A 92 1.90 18.21 -3.74
C TRP A 92 2.59 17.95 -5.09
N SER A 93 2.58 18.94 -5.98
CA SER A 93 3.21 18.87 -7.30
C SER A 93 4.74 18.84 -7.27
N ASP A 94 5.33 18.98 -6.08
CA ASP A 94 6.76 18.79 -5.81
C ASP A 94 7.14 17.32 -5.53
N LEU A 95 6.16 16.45 -5.24
CA LEU A 95 6.39 15.01 -5.09
C LEU A 95 6.29 14.31 -6.45
N THR A 96 7.29 13.49 -6.77
CA THR A 96 7.26 12.61 -7.95
C THR A 96 6.70 11.25 -7.55
N ALA A 97 5.56 10.85 -8.12
CA ALA A 97 5.04 9.50 -7.95
C ALA A 97 6.03 8.46 -8.52
N PRO A 98 6.42 7.42 -7.75
CA PRO A 98 7.32 6.36 -8.21
C PRO A 98 6.63 5.44 -9.24
N PRO A 99 7.39 4.62 -10.00
CA PRO A 99 6.81 3.61 -10.87
C PRO A 99 5.94 2.61 -10.08
N PHE A 100 4.80 2.18 -10.63
CA PHE A 100 3.87 1.28 -9.93
C PHE A 100 4.53 -0.05 -9.48
N CYS A 101 5.52 -0.51 -10.23
CA CYS A 101 6.25 -1.74 -9.98
C CYS A 101 7.77 -1.44 -9.89
N PRO A 102 8.32 -1.18 -8.69
CA PRO A 102 9.71 -0.74 -8.51
C PRO A 102 10.72 -1.89 -8.66
N ALA A 103 11.19 -2.09 -9.90
CA ALA A 103 12.05 -3.22 -10.29
C ALA A 103 13.50 -3.08 -9.79
N THR A 104 14.08 -1.88 -9.79
CA THR A 104 15.48 -1.65 -9.40
C THR A 104 15.64 -1.29 -7.92
N PRO A 105 16.86 -1.38 -7.34
CA PRO A 105 17.14 -0.86 -6.01
C PRO A 105 16.90 0.66 -5.89
N ALA A 106 17.08 1.41 -6.98
CA ALA A 106 16.82 2.85 -7.01
C ALA A 106 15.32 3.16 -6.93
N ASP A 107 14.48 2.44 -7.68
CA ASP A 107 13.02 2.60 -7.64
C ASP A 107 12.46 2.30 -6.23
N ARG A 108 13.01 1.28 -5.56
CA ARG A 108 12.62 0.94 -4.18
C ARG A 108 13.06 1.99 -3.16
N ALA A 109 14.22 2.61 -3.35
CA ALA A 109 14.66 3.73 -2.51
C ALA A 109 13.82 5.00 -2.76
N ALA A 110 13.43 5.25 -4.02
CA ALA A 110 12.53 6.35 -4.38
C ALA A 110 11.12 6.13 -3.83
N LEU A 111 10.58 4.90 -3.88
CA LEU A 111 9.31 4.55 -3.26
C LEU A 111 9.34 4.79 -1.74
N ALA A 112 10.35 4.28 -1.02
CA ALA A 112 10.43 4.46 0.43
C ALA A 112 10.48 5.95 0.83
N LEU A 113 11.29 6.77 0.12
CA LEU A 113 11.35 8.22 0.34
C LEU A 113 10.01 8.91 0.02
N PHE A 114 9.31 8.46 -1.01
CA PHE A 114 7.97 8.96 -1.36
C PHE A 114 6.93 8.59 -0.31
N GLU A 115 6.94 7.35 0.19
CA GLU A 115 6.07 6.87 1.26
C GLU A 115 6.26 7.70 2.54
N ASP A 116 7.50 7.90 3.00
CA ASP A 116 7.83 8.73 4.16
C ASP A 116 7.29 10.18 3.99
N LEU A 117 7.58 10.82 2.85
CA LEU A 117 7.15 12.20 2.55
C LEU A 117 5.63 12.36 2.43
N VAL A 118 4.92 11.36 1.91
CA VAL A 118 3.45 11.35 1.85
C VAL A 118 2.87 11.14 3.24
N ILE A 119 3.41 10.22 4.03
CA ILE A 119 2.95 9.90 5.39
C ILE A 119 3.10 11.12 6.31
N ASP A 120 4.25 11.81 6.29
CA ASP A 120 4.47 13.03 7.08
C ASP A 120 3.45 14.14 6.75
N ARG A 121 3.14 14.35 5.46
CA ARG A 121 2.15 15.34 5.02
C ARG A 121 0.73 14.95 5.41
N LEU A 122 0.36 13.67 5.31
CA LEU A 122 -0.93 13.16 5.78
C LEU A 122 -1.08 13.32 7.30
N PHE A 123 -0.03 13.06 8.09
CA PHE A 123 -0.04 13.33 9.53
C PHE A 123 -0.23 14.82 9.84
N ALA A 124 0.47 15.72 9.13
CA ALA A 124 0.32 17.16 9.33
C ALA A 124 -1.09 17.67 8.97
N LEU A 125 -1.69 17.18 7.87
CA LEU A 125 -3.07 17.51 7.50
C LEU A 125 -4.08 16.96 8.52
N ASN A 126 -3.91 15.71 8.97
CA ASN A 126 -4.80 15.09 9.96
C ASN A 126 -4.75 15.83 11.30
N ALA A 127 -3.55 16.17 11.80
CA ALA A 127 -3.39 16.99 13.00
C ALA A 127 -4.07 18.37 12.87
N THR A 128 -4.00 18.97 11.68
CA THR A 128 -4.67 20.25 11.37
C THR A 128 -6.21 20.12 11.40
N ARG A 129 -6.75 19.03 10.85
CA ARG A 129 -8.19 18.69 10.87
C ARG A 129 -8.70 18.42 12.28
N ALA A 130 -8.08 17.49 13.01
CA ALA A 130 -8.45 17.17 14.37
C ALA A 130 -8.40 18.41 15.31
N ALA A 131 -7.46 19.33 15.10
CA ALA A 131 -7.42 20.60 15.81
C ALA A 131 -8.55 21.58 15.41
N ALA A 132 -9.03 21.54 14.16
CA ALA A 132 -10.19 22.32 13.72
C ALA A 132 -11.52 21.74 14.25
N GLU A 133 -11.70 20.42 14.16
CA GLU A 133 -12.85 19.69 14.72
C GLU A 133 -12.97 19.90 16.23
N ALA A 134 -11.85 19.80 16.97
CA ALA A 134 -11.84 20.07 18.40
C ALA A 134 -12.29 21.50 18.73
N ARG A 135 -11.87 22.52 17.95
CA ARG A 135 -12.35 23.90 18.11
C ARG A 135 -13.85 24.02 17.83
N THR A 136 -14.35 23.40 16.76
CA THR A 136 -15.78 23.42 16.40
C THR A 136 -16.66 22.74 17.44
N LEU A 137 -16.18 21.66 18.06
CA LEU A 137 -16.91 20.87 19.06
C LEU A 137 -16.68 21.35 20.51
N GLY A 138 -15.86 22.38 20.74
CA GLY A 138 -15.49 22.84 22.08
C GLY A 138 -14.66 21.84 22.90
N LEU A 139 -14.06 20.85 22.23
CA LEU A 139 -13.25 19.80 22.85
C LEU A 139 -11.83 20.30 23.14
N PRO A 140 -11.15 19.77 24.18
CA PRO A 140 -9.73 20.06 24.39
C PRO A 140 -8.91 19.57 23.18
N ALA A 141 -7.83 20.31 22.87
CA ALA A 141 -6.97 20.01 21.72
C ALA A 141 -6.46 18.54 21.75
N PRO A 142 -6.29 17.90 20.58
CA PRO A 142 -5.79 16.53 20.51
C PRO A 142 -4.49 16.36 21.30
N ARG A 143 -4.43 15.32 22.14
CA ARG A 143 -3.18 14.96 22.82
C ARG A 143 -2.18 14.53 21.76
N THR A 144 -1.06 15.24 21.64
CA THR A 144 0.08 14.80 20.84
C THR A 144 0.44 13.36 21.20
N PRO A 145 0.68 12.46 20.22
CA PRO A 145 1.06 11.09 20.51
C PRO A 145 2.29 11.10 21.41
N ALA A 146 2.24 10.37 22.52
CA ALA A 146 3.35 10.30 23.44
C ALA A 146 4.56 9.68 22.73
N ALA A 147 5.73 10.31 22.83
CA ALA A 147 6.98 9.75 22.32
C ALA A 147 7.17 8.33 22.87
N PRO A 148 7.67 7.37 22.05
CA PRO A 148 7.76 5.97 22.45
C PRO A 148 8.60 5.83 23.72
N SER A 149 7.96 5.40 24.81
CA SER A 149 8.60 5.30 26.12
C SER A 149 9.78 4.33 26.08
N ALA A 150 10.98 4.83 26.40
CA ALA A 150 12.22 4.07 26.39
C ALA A 150 12.33 3.12 27.62
N ALA A 151 11.35 2.24 27.79
CA ALA A 151 11.12 1.47 29.01
C ALA A 151 10.75 0.00 28.75
N SER A 152 11.69 -0.81 28.26
CA SER A 152 11.86 -2.25 28.61
C SER A 152 12.87 -3.00 27.72
N ALA A 153 14.07 -2.45 27.51
CA ALA A 153 15.19 -3.18 26.89
C ALA A 153 15.80 -4.24 27.85
N GLY A 154 14.98 -5.13 28.39
CA GLY A 154 15.40 -6.22 29.26
C GLY A 154 16.11 -7.34 28.47
N PRO A 155 17.23 -7.90 28.97
CA PRO A 155 18.01 -8.89 28.22
C PRO A 155 17.23 -10.19 28.04
N ARG A 156 16.89 -10.51 26.78
CA ARG A 156 16.24 -11.78 26.42
C ARG A 156 17.22 -12.93 26.61
N LYS A 157 16.99 -13.78 27.63
CA LYS A 157 17.70 -15.07 27.77
C LYS A 157 17.54 -15.92 26.50
N PRO A 158 18.60 -16.57 26.00
CA PRO A 158 18.49 -17.45 24.84
C PRO A 158 17.60 -18.65 25.15
N ARG A 159 16.68 -18.98 24.23
CA ARG A 159 15.91 -20.24 24.29
C ARG A 159 16.76 -21.37 23.69
N ALA A 160 16.93 -22.45 24.44
CA ALA A 160 17.53 -23.67 23.92
C ALA A 160 16.68 -24.27 22.77
N PRO A 161 17.31 -24.89 21.76
CA PRO A 161 16.58 -25.53 20.66
C PRO A 161 15.81 -26.76 21.17
N LYS A 162 14.57 -26.94 20.69
CA LYS A 162 13.83 -28.20 20.91
C LYS A 162 14.44 -29.33 20.05
N PRO A 163 14.48 -30.58 20.56
CA PRO A 163 14.96 -31.71 19.76
C PRO A 163 14.03 -31.96 18.55
N ARG A 164 14.62 -32.38 17.43
CA ARG A 164 13.86 -32.87 16.27
C ARG A 164 13.17 -34.19 16.62
N SER A 165 11.89 -34.34 16.29
CA SER A 165 11.26 -35.65 16.25
C SER A 165 11.98 -36.52 15.21
N ARG A 166 12.32 -37.75 15.59
CA ARG A 166 13.04 -38.72 14.76
C ARG A 166 12.07 -39.80 14.33
N ASN A 167 11.20 -39.48 13.36
CA ASN A 167 10.36 -40.52 12.76
C ASN A 167 11.28 -41.55 12.08
N GLN A 168 11.02 -42.81 12.40
CA GLN A 168 11.93 -43.92 12.17
C GLN A 168 11.37 -44.77 11.03
N THR A 169 12.17 -44.99 10.00
CA THR A 169 11.90 -46.00 8.96
C THR A 169 13.15 -46.88 8.90
N SER A 170 13.02 -48.09 9.44
CA SER A 170 13.97 -49.18 9.24
C SER A 170 14.04 -49.54 7.74
N LEU A 171 15.23 -49.73 7.17
CA LEU A 171 15.96 -51.02 7.11
C LEU A 171 15.15 -52.03 6.26
N LEU A 172 15.56 -52.45 5.05
CA LEU A 172 16.84 -53.08 4.64
C LEU A 172 17.06 -54.41 5.40
N ASP A 173 17.38 -55.58 4.83
CA ASP A 173 17.35 -56.10 3.44
C ASP A 173 16.72 -57.54 3.51
N GLU A 174 16.77 -58.53 2.62
CA GLU A 174 17.51 -58.91 1.38
C GLU A 174 16.54 -59.67 0.40
N ASP A 175 17.08 -60.38 -0.63
CA ASP A 175 16.44 -61.21 -1.69
C ASP A 175 15.52 -60.51 -2.74
#